data_AF-A0A7S0LC89-F1
#
_entry.id   AF-A0A7S0LC89-F1
#
_cell.length_a   1.000
_cell.length_b   1.000
_cell.length_c   1.000
_cell.angle_alpha   90.00
_cell.angle_beta   90.00
_cell.angle_gamma   90.00
#
_symmetry.space_group_name_H-M   'P 1'
#
loop_
_entity.id
_entity.type
_entity.pdbx_description
1 polymer ?
#
loop_
_entity_poly.entity_id
_entity_poly.type
_entity_poly.pdbx_seq_one_letter_code
_entity_poly.pdbx_strand_id
1 'polypeptide(L)'
;LKSLYGPLLACVTASKSAYEAMVHQLDSSEAPARTVAEFKRAVREDPHGPEAAAYRAWVKQVLLPLSQRAADLVIERADLLEGDAIEPLLLQLVAHVSAYKVILKSWEEGAVHEASQVAYPEGLHEWISTQVTRLKRRQGMLLGLDQRGGYTSLGGGLMRLVAKL
;
A
#
# COMPACT_ATOMS: atom_id res chain seq x y z
N LEU A 1 -13.81 -9.18 -1.69
CA LEU A 1 -13.03 -8.83 -0.47
C LEU A 1 -11.90 -9.82 -0.19
N LYS A 2 -12.16 -11.04 0.31
CA LYS A 2 -11.08 -11.94 0.76
C LYS A 2 -10.07 -12.35 -0.31
N SER A 3 -10.51 -12.47 -1.56
CA SER A 3 -9.70 -13.07 -2.64
C SER A 3 -8.94 -12.07 -3.50
N LEU A 4 -9.22 -10.76 -3.38
CA LEU A 4 -8.55 -9.70 -4.16
C LEU A 4 -8.35 -8.46 -3.30
N TYR A 5 -9.40 -7.65 -3.12
CA TYR A 5 -9.28 -6.32 -2.51
C TYR A 5 -8.68 -6.29 -1.10
N GLY A 6 -8.94 -7.31 -0.26
CA GLY A 6 -8.36 -7.40 1.08
C GLY A 6 -6.85 -7.67 1.05
N PRO A 7 -6.40 -8.78 0.46
CA PRO A 7 -4.97 -9.05 0.26
C PRO A 7 -4.23 -7.95 -0.51
N LEU A 8 -4.87 -7.36 -1.52
CA LEU A 8 -4.29 -6.29 -2.33
C LEU A 8 -4.04 -5.03 -1.49
N LEU A 9 -5.01 -4.62 -0.67
CA LEU A 9 -4.82 -3.52 0.28
C LEU A 9 -3.69 -3.83 1.27
N ALA A 10 -3.68 -5.03 1.84
CA ALA A 10 -2.64 -5.42 2.79
C ALA A 10 -1.23 -5.30 2.19
N CYS A 11 -1.03 -5.76 0.95
CA CYS A 11 0.26 -5.65 0.27
C CYS A 11 0.63 -4.21 -0.02
N VAL A 12 -0.29 -3.41 -0.57
CA VAL A 12 -0.02 -2.01 -0.93
C VAL A 12 0.22 -1.12 0.29
N THR A 13 -0.56 -1.30 1.35
CA THR A 13 -0.33 -0.61 2.63
C THR A 13 1.02 -1.01 3.23
N ALA A 14 1.36 -2.30 3.24
CA ALA A 14 2.66 -2.76 3.74
C ALA A 14 3.82 -2.20 2.91
N SER A 15 3.71 -2.18 1.58
CA SER A 15 4.73 -1.57 0.70
C SER A 15 4.92 -0.09 1.00
N LYS A 16 3.83 0.67 1.18
CA LYS A 16 3.87 2.10 1.53
C LYS A 16 4.57 2.32 2.87
N SER A 17 4.15 1.62 3.93
CA SER A 17 4.75 1.76 5.26
C SER A 17 6.22 1.30 5.29
N ALA A 18 6.57 0.24 4.57
CA ALA A 18 7.96 -0.21 4.48
C ALA A 18 8.85 0.81 3.75
N TYR A 19 8.33 1.47 2.71
CA TYR A 19 9.05 2.52 2.00
C TYR A 19 9.27 3.75 2.90
N GLU A 20 8.24 4.17 3.62
CA GLU A 20 8.33 5.27 4.59
C GLU A 20 9.37 4.95 5.70
N ALA A 21 9.31 3.75 6.27
CA ALA A 21 10.27 3.30 7.28
C ALA A 21 11.71 3.23 6.75
N MET A 22 11.91 2.74 5.52
CA MET A 22 13.21 2.75 4.85
C MET A 22 13.76 4.17 4.73
N VAL A 23 12.95 5.12 4.24
CA VAL A 23 13.37 6.52 4.10
C VAL A 23 13.77 7.07 5.46
N HIS A 24 12.96 6.88 6.50
CA HIS A 24 13.30 7.34 7.86
C HIS A 24 14.58 6.72 8.43
N GLN A 25 14.81 5.42 8.22
CA GLN A 25 16.01 4.74 8.70
C GLN A 25 17.28 5.23 7.98
N LEU A 26 17.19 5.50 6.69
CA LEU A 26 18.33 5.98 5.90
C LEU A 26 18.61 7.47 6.10
N ASP A 27 17.66 8.20 6.67
CA ASP A 27 17.79 9.62 6.99
C ASP A 27 18.47 9.91 8.34
N SER A 28 18.77 8.87 9.14
CA SER A 28 19.24 8.99 10.54
C SER A 28 20.69 9.53 10.73
N SER A 29 21.28 10.16 9.71
CA SER A 29 22.47 11.01 9.91
C SER A 29 22.03 12.30 10.63
N GLU A 30 22.89 12.95 11.44
CA GLU A 30 22.58 14.16 12.25
C GLU A 30 22.12 15.42 11.46
N ALA A 31 21.75 15.26 10.18
CA ALA A 31 21.21 16.26 9.28
C ALA A 31 19.69 16.46 9.48
N PRO A 32 19.12 17.60 9.03
CA PRO A 32 17.67 17.77 8.98
C PRO A 32 17.01 16.70 8.11
N ALA A 33 15.77 16.32 8.47
CA ALA A 33 15.05 15.26 7.80
C ALA A 33 14.97 15.50 6.27
N ARG A 34 15.48 14.57 5.47
CA ARG A 34 15.49 14.66 4.01
C ARG A 34 14.12 14.33 3.46
N THR A 35 13.74 15.09 2.43
CA THR A 35 12.62 14.76 1.57
C THR A 35 12.90 13.48 0.78
N VAL A 36 11.84 12.80 0.34
CA VAL A 36 11.95 11.62 -0.54
C VAL A 36 12.74 11.94 -1.82
N ALA A 37 12.63 13.18 -2.33
CA ALA A 37 13.35 13.62 -3.52
C ALA A 37 14.87 13.69 -3.27
N GLU A 38 15.28 14.16 -2.09
CA GLU A 38 16.68 14.24 -1.68
C GLU A 38 17.28 12.85 -1.46
N PHE A 39 16.54 11.94 -0.82
CA PHE A 39 16.94 10.54 -0.71
C PHE A 39 17.18 9.89 -2.09
N LYS A 40 16.22 10.04 -3.01
CA LYS A 40 16.34 9.52 -4.38
C LYS A 40 17.50 10.16 -5.16
N ARG A 41 17.89 11.39 -4.83
CA ARG A 41 19.06 12.04 -5.43
C ARG A 41 20.35 11.43 -4.87
N ALA A 42 20.47 11.31 -3.55
CA ALA A 42 21.64 10.74 -2.89
C ALA A 42 21.96 9.31 -3.37
N VAL A 43 20.93 8.45 -3.47
CA VAL A 43 21.06 7.08 -4.02
C VAL A 43 21.58 7.05 -5.46
N ARG A 44 21.23 8.07 -6.28
CA ARG A 44 21.67 8.16 -7.68
C ARG A 44 23.06 8.77 -7.83
N GLU A 45 23.41 9.73 -6.98
CA GLU A 45 24.71 10.41 -7.01
C GLU A 45 25.86 9.49 -6.56
N ASP A 46 25.59 8.60 -5.60
CA ASP A 46 26.55 7.56 -5.19
C ASP A 46 25.93 6.15 -5.23
N PRO A 47 25.87 5.50 -6.42
CA PRO A 47 25.31 4.17 -6.57
C PRO A 47 26.06 3.08 -5.78
N HIS A 48 27.32 3.31 -5.42
CA HIS A 48 28.12 2.37 -4.63
C HIS A 48 28.12 2.69 -3.13
N GLY A 49 27.55 3.82 -2.75
CA GLY A 49 27.47 4.29 -1.39
C GLY A 49 26.58 3.44 -0.47
N PRO A 50 26.69 3.66 0.86
CA PRO A 50 25.95 2.90 1.86
C PRO A 50 24.43 3.08 1.72
N GLU A 51 23.95 4.27 1.35
CA GLU A 51 22.52 4.52 1.14
C GLU A 51 21.97 3.77 -0.06
N ALA A 52 22.70 3.77 -1.18
CA ALA A 52 22.31 3.02 -2.37
C ALA A 52 22.35 1.51 -2.13
N ALA A 53 23.35 1.02 -1.39
CA ALA A 53 23.41 -0.38 -0.98
C ALA A 53 22.23 -0.78 -0.07
N ALA A 54 21.90 0.04 0.92
CA ALA A 54 20.77 -0.20 1.80
C ALA A 54 19.43 -0.11 1.06
N TYR A 55 19.26 0.86 0.16
CA TYR A 55 18.10 0.96 -0.73
C TYR A 55 17.91 -0.32 -1.54
N ARG A 56 18.95 -0.81 -2.21
CA ARG A 56 18.88 -2.07 -2.98
C ARG A 56 18.50 -3.26 -2.08
N ALA A 57 19.01 -3.32 -0.85
CA ALA A 57 18.64 -4.36 0.10
C ALA A 57 17.16 -4.30 0.46
N TRP A 58 16.62 -3.12 0.80
CA TRP A 58 15.19 -2.92 1.07
C TRP A 58 14.30 -3.27 -0.13
N VAL A 59 14.71 -2.86 -1.33
CA VAL A 59 14.00 -3.22 -2.57
C VAL A 59 13.95 -4.73 -2.74
N LYS A 60 15.10 -5.42 -2.66
CA LYS A 60 15.20 -6.87 -2.87
C LYS A 60 14.45 -7.67 -1.81
N GLN A 61 14.55 -7.28 -0.54
CA GLN A 61 14.09 -8.10 0.59
C GLN A 61 12.65 -7.79 1.02
N VAL A 62 12.16 -6.56 0.77
CA VAL A 62 10.87 -6.12 1.33
C VAL A 62 9.96 -5.53 0.26
N LEU A 63 10.39 -4.45 -0.42
CA LEU A 63 9.48 -3.67 -1.26
C LEU A 63 9.04 -4.43 -2.52
N LEU A 64 9.97 -5.07 -3.24
CA LEU A 64 9.62 -5.82 -4.43
C LEU A 64 8.83 -7.09 -4.11
N PRO A 65 9.17 -7.91 -3.10
CA PRO A 65 8.33 -9.05 -2.71
C PRO A 65 6.88 -8.67 -2.39
N LEU A 66 6.65 -7.58 -1.65
CA LEU A 66 5.29 -7.07 -1.36
C LEU A 66 4.57 -6.61 -2.64
N SER A 67 5.27 -5.87 -3.49
CA SER A 67 4.73 -5.37 -4.76
C SER A 67 4.46 -6.49 -5.76
N GLN A 68 5.30 -7.53 -5.79
CA GLN A 68 5.13 -8.72 -6.62
C GLN A 68 3.86 -9.46 -6.20
N ARG A 69 3.66 -9.68 -4.90
CA ARG A 69 2.43 -10.30 -4.40
C ARG A 69 1.18 -9.50 -4.79
N ALA A 70 1.26 -8.17 -4.74
CA ALA A 70 0.17 -7.31 -5.20
C ALA A 70 -0.07 -7.43 -6.71
N ALA A 71 0.98 -7.46 -7.53
CA ALA A 71 0.89 -7.66 -8.98
C ALA A 71 0.33 -9.04 -9.34
N ASP A 72 0.73 -10.10 -8.64
CA ASP A 72 0.22 -11.46 -8.85
C ASP A 72 -1.28 -11.53 -8.57
N LEU A 73 -1.76 -10.88 -7.49
CA LEU A 73 -3.19 -10.77 -7.21
C LEU A 73 -3.95 -10.06 -8.34
N VAL A 74 -3.38 -9.01 -8.94
CA VAL A 74 -3.99 -8.31 -10.07
C VAL A 74 -4.08 -9.24 -11.28
N ILE A 75 -3.01 -9.95 -11.62
CA ILE A 75 -2.96 -10.83 -12.79
C ILE A 75 -3.89 -12.03 -12.62
N GLU A 76 -3.85 -12.69 -11.47
CA GLU A 76 -4.57 -13.94 -11.22
C GLU A 76 -6.05 -13.75 -10.91
N ARG A 77 -6.44 -12.55 -10.43
CA ARG A 77 -7.79 -12.27 -9.92
C ARG A 77 -8.43 -11.05 -10.57
N ALA A 78 -7.98 -10.68 -11.77
CA ALA A 78 -8.54 -9.56 -12.52
C ALA A 78 -10.05 -9.69 -12.75
N ASP A 79 -10.56 -10.93 -12.82
CA ASP A 79 -11.99 -11.27 -12.92
C ASP A 79 -12.82 -10.78 -11.73
N LEU A 80 -12.18 -10.52 -10.59
CA LEU A 80 -12.84 -10.02 -9.37
C LEU A 80 -12.83 -8.49 -9.24
N LEU A 81 -12.24 -7.77 -10.20
CA LEU A 81 -12.31 -6.31 -10.24
C LEU A 81 -13.72 -5.85 -10.62
N GLU A 82 -14.20 -4.80 -9.96
CA GLU A 82 -15.45 -4.15 -10.36
C GLU A 82 -15.18 -3.17 -11.51
N GLY A 83 -15.97 -3.25 -12.59
CA GLY A 83 -15.84 -2.40 -13.77
C GLY A 83 -15.83 -3.22 -15.06
N ASP A 84 -15.71 -2.52 -16.20
CA ASP A 84 -15.56 -3.10 -17.54
C ASP A 84 -14.10 -3.11 -18.03
N ALA A 85 -13.18 -2.52 -17.26
CA ALA A 85 -11.76 -2.46 -17.58
C ALA A 85 -10.89 -2.60 -16.31
N ILE A 86 -9.64 -3.00 -16.50
CA ILE A 86 -8.64 -3.02 -15.42
C ILE A 86 -8.16 -1.59 -15.17
N GLU A 87 -8.19 -1.18 -13.90
CA GLU A 87 -7.71 0.13 -13.45
C GLU A 87 -6.25 0.39 -13.89
N PRO A 88 -5.96 1.52 -14.58
CA PRO A 88 -4.60 1.88 -15.01
C PRO A 88 -3.53 1.84 -13.91
N LEU A 89 -3.86 2.23 -12.67
CA LEU A 89 -2.93 2.15 -11.53
C LEU A 89 -2.49 0.70 -11.25
N LEU A 90 -3.37 -0.29 -11.45
CA LEU A 90 -3.04 -1.70 -11.28
C LEU A 90 -2.16 -2.21 -12.43
N LEU A 91 -2.42 -1.78 -13.66
CA LEU A 91 -1.57 -2.11 -14.81
C LEU A 91 -0.16 -1.51 -14.65
N GLN A 92 -0.07 -0.28 -14.15
CA GLN A 92 1.21 0.36 -13.86
C GLN A 92 1.98 -0.38 -12.76
N LEU A 93 1.30 -0.88 -11.71
CA LEU A 93 1.94 -1.74 -10.71
C LEU A 93 2.56 -2.99 -11.35
N VAL A 94 1.81 -3.67 -12.22
CA VAL A 94 2.30 -4.87 -12.93
C VAL A 94 3.52 -4.53 -13.80
N ALA A 95 3.47 -3.40 -14.53
CA ALA A 95 4.59 -2.93 -15.33
C ALA A 95 5.81 -2.58 -14.46
N HIS A 96 5.61 -1.91 -13.32
CA HIS A 96 6.67 -1.55 -12.37
C HIS A 96 7.41 -2.78 -11.85
N VAL A 97 6.66 -3.78 -11.38
CA VAL A 97 7.21 -5.04 -10.89
C VAL A 97 7.96 -5.79 -12.00
N SER A 98 7.38 -5.83 -13.20
CA SER A 98 8.00 -6.51 -14.35
C SER A 98 9.32 -5.85 -14.76
N ALA A 99 9.37 -4.52 -14.79
CA ALA A 99 10.61 -3.78 -15.06
C ALA A 99 11.69 -4.07 -14.00
N TYR A 100 11.31 -4.17 -12.73
CA TYR A 100 12.24 -4.46 -11.65
C TYR A 100 12.91 -5.83 -11.74
N LYS A 101 12.30 -6.82 -12.40
CA LYS A 101 12.94 -8.14 -12.62
C LYS A 101 14.24 -8.00 -13.42
N VAL A 102 14.26 -7.11 -14.41
CA VAL A 102 15.46 -6.81 -15.21
C VAL A 102 16.49 -6.09 -14.32
N ILE A 103 16.06 -5.06 -13.60
CA ILE A 103 16.93 -4.28 -12.72
C ILE A 103 17.60 -5.15 -11.64
N LEU A 104 16.85 -6.08 -11.04
CA LEU A 104 17.41 -6.99 -10.03
C LEU A 104 18.52 -7.87 -10.59
N LYS A 105 18.32 -8.41 -11.79
CA LYS A 105 19.33 -9.20 -12.48
C LYS A 105 20.57 -8.37 -12.78
N SER A 106 20.41 -7.16 -13.32
CA SER A 106 21.53 -6.25 -13.55
C SER A 106 22.31 -5.93 -12.27
N TRP A 107 21.62 -5.73 -11.15
CA TRP A 107 22.26 -5.52 -9.84
C TRP A 107 23.04 -6.74 -9.35
N GLU A 108 22.58 -7.96 -9.65
CA GLU A 108 23.32 -9.20 -9.33
C GLU A 108 24.59 -9.35 -10.18
N GLU A 109 24.56 -8.84 -11.41
CA GLU A 109 25.69 -8.79 -12.33
C GLU A 109 26.65 -7.61 -12.06
N GLY A 110 26.35 -6.79 -11.03
CA GLY A 110 27.19 -5.68 -10.58
C GLY A 110 26.85 -4.31 -11.19
N ALA A 111 25.87 -4.23 -12.09
CA ALA A 111 25.40 -2.97 -12.69
C ALA A 111 24.46 -2.20 -11.73
N VAL A 112 24.98 -1.81 -10.57
CA VAL A 112 24.21 -1.23 -9.45
C VAL A 112 23.67 0.20 -9.67
N HIS A 113 24.05 0.83 -10.78
CA HIS A 113 23.57 2.16 -11.19
C HIS A 113 22.23 2.11 -11.95
N GLU A 114 21.79 0.93 -12.37
CA GLU A 114 20.52 0.79 -13.08
C GLU A 114 19.31 1.04 -12.18
N ALA A 115 18.31 1.73 -12.71
CA ALA A 115 17.05 2.01 -12.04
C ALA A 115 15.87 1.85 -12.99
N SER A 116 14.75 1.36 -12.48
CA SER A 116 13.52 1.21 -13.26
C SER A 116 13.00 2.58 -13.73
N GLN A 117 12.71 2.68 -15.03
CA GLN A 117 12.03 3.85 -15.63
C GLN A 117 10.51 3.78 -15.42
N VAL A 118 9.98 2.64 -15.00
CA VAL A 118 8.56 2.49 -14.67
C VAL A 118 8.37 2.83 -13.21
N ALA A 119 7.79 4.00 -12.94
CA ALA A 119 7.49 4.45 -11.59
C ALA A 119 6.42 3.57 -10.92
N TYR A 120 6.52 3.42 -9.59
CA TYR A 120 5.43 2.87 -8.80
C TYR A 120 4.19 3.77 -8.95
N PRO A 121 2.96 3.22 -9.05
CA PRO A 121 1.75 4.00 -9.25
C PRO A 121 1.43 4.88 -8.03
N GLU A 122 1.54 6.19 -8.22
CA GLU A 122 1.13 7.19 -7.22
C GLU A 122 -0.40 7.15 -7.05
N GLY A 123 -0.88 7.26 -5.81
CA GLY A 123 -2.32 7.20 -5.52
C GLY A 123 -2.92 5.79 -5.45
N LEU A 124 -2.15 4.73 -5.74
CA LEU A 124 -2.65 3.36 -5.72
C LEU A 124 -3.22 2.95 -4.34
N HIS A 125 -2.53 3.34 -3.26
CA HIS A 125 -2.98 3.03 -1.90
C HIS A 125 -4.33 3.68 -1.60
N GLU A 126 -4.50 4.95 -1.97
CA GLU A 126 -5.70 5.75 -1.75
C GLU A 126 -6.88 5.18 -2.56
N TRP A 127 -6.63 4.78 -3.81
CA TRP A 127 -7.63 4.13 -4.67
C TRP A 127 -8.08 2.79 -4.08
N ILE A 128 -7.17 1.88 -3.73
CA ILE A 128 -7.54 0.58 -3.16
C ILE A 128 -8.29 0.74 -1.83
N SER A 129 -7.83 1.68 -0.99
CA SER A 129 -8.48 1.98 0.30
C SER A 129 -9.94 2.41 0.11
N THR A 130 -10.20 3.24 -0.90
CA THR A 130 -11.56 3.65 -1.28
C THR A 130 -12.40 2.45 -1.72
N GLN A 131 -11.86 1.57 -2.56
CA GLN A 131 -12.58 0.38 -3.03
C GLN A 131 -12.91 -0.60 -1.89
N VAL A 132 -11.94 -0.86 -1.00
CA VAL A 132 -12.15 -1.74 0.15
C VAL A 132 -13.18 -1.17 1.10
N THR A 133 -13.14 0.13 1.37
CA THR A 133 -14.12 0.82 2.21
C THR A 133 -15.53 0.69 1.63
N ARG A 134 -15.69 0.93 0.32
CA ARG A 134 -16.97 0.75 -0.39
C ARG A 134 -17.49 -0.68 -0.27
N LEU A 135 -16.63 -1.67 -0.53
CA LEU A 135 -16.97 -3.09 -0.45
C LEU A 135 -17.30 -3.55 0.98
N LYS A 136 -16.59 -3.02 1.99
CA LYS A 136 -16.87 -3.31 3.40
C LYS A 136 -18.21 -2.74 3.85
N ARG A 137 -18.57 -1.53 3.39
CA ARG A 137 -19.91 -0.97 3.61
C ARG A 137 -20.99 -1.85 2.98
N ARG A 138 -20.81 -2.26 1.72
CA ARG A 138 -21.74 -3.18 1.04
C ARG A 138 -21.87 -4.52 1.77
N GLN A 139 -20.76 -5.08 2.25
CA GLN A 139 -20.76 -6.27 3.09
C GLN A 139 -21.58 -6.05 4.38
N GLY A 140 -21.39 -4.92 5.07
CA GLY A 140 -22.13 -4.59 6.29
C GLY A 140 -23.64 -4.50 6.07
N MET A 141 -24.07 -3.85 4.97
CA MET A 141 -25.48 -3.78 4.59
C MET A 141 -26.08 -5.17 4.34
N LEU A 142 -25.38 -6.04 3.59
CA LEU A 142 -25.85 -7.40 3.30
C LEU A 142 -25.89 -8.31 4.54
N LEU A 143 -25.07 -8.03 5.55
CA LEU A 143 -25.06 -8.74 6.83
C LEU A 143 -26.03 -8.13 7.87
N GLY A 144 -26.78 -7.08 7.50
CA GLY A 144 -27.71 -6.40 8.41
C GLY A 144 -27.02 -5.65 9.56
N LEU A 145 -25.73 -5.34 9.44
CA LEU A 145 -24.96 -4.62 10.47
C LEU A 145 -25.35 -3.13 10.52
N ASP A 146 -25.80 -2.55 9.41
CA ASP A 146 -26.29 -1.17 9.34
C ASP A 146 -27.69 -0.99 9.98
N GLN A 147 -28.47 -2.08 10.13
CA GLN A 147 -29.83 -2.02 10.68
C GLN A 147 -29.90 -2.15 12.21
N ARG A 148 -28.78 -2.46 12.89
CA ARG A 148 -28.71 -2.58 14.36
C ARG A 148 -28.39 -1.27 15.09
N GLY A 149 -28.23 -0.15 14.37
CA GLY A 149 -28.11 1.19 14.96
C GLY A 149 -29.45 1.89 15.23
N GLY A 150 -30.58 1.24 14.94
CA GLY A 150 -31.92 1.83 14.97
C GLY A 150 -32.92 1.07 15.84
N TYR A 151 -32.57 0.68 17.07
CA TYR A 151 -33.59 0.36 18.07
C TYR A 151 -33.96 1.65 18.82
N THR A 152 -34.95 2.34 18.26
CA THR A 152 -36.07 3.00 18.96
C THR A 152 -35.85 3.36 20.45
N SER A 153 -35.39 4.58 20.69
CA SER A 153 -35.99 5.40 21.75
C SER A 153 -37.35 5.84 21.24
N LEU A 154 -38.44 5.29 21.79
CA LEU A 154 -39.78 5.87 21.88
C LEU A 154 -40.73 4.84 22.54
N GLY A 155 -41.01 5.05 23.83
CA GLY A 155 -41.97 4.26 24.61
C GLY A 155 -41.80 4.55 26.10
N GLY A 156 -42.45 5.60 26.57
CA GLY A 156 -42.20 6.20 27.88
C GLY A 156 -42.74 5.43 29.09
N GLY A 157 -42.28 5.89 30.26
CA GLY A 157 -43.06 5.90 31.49
C GLY A 157 -42.83 4.76 32.48
N LEU A 158 -41.84 4.93 33.36
CA LEU A 158 -42.17 4.94 34.79
C LEU A 158 -41.14 5.77 35.58
N MET A 159 -41.66 6.84 36.19
CA MET A 159 -41.06 7.55 37.32
C MET A 159 -40.51 6.59 38.38
N ARG A 160 -39.31 6.90 38.89
CA ARG A 160 -39.10 7.11 40.33
C ARG A 160 -37.84 7.94 40.61
N LEU A 161 -38.13 9.20 40.93
CA LEU A 161 -37.42 10.12 41.81
C LEU A 161 -36.71 9.43 42.99
N VAL A 162 -35.43 9.74 43.24
CA VAL A 162 -34.77 10.12 44.53
C VAL A 162 -33.33 10.57 44.14
N ALA A 163 -33.01 11.85 43.94
CA ALA A 163 -32.72 12.91 44.92
C ALA A 163 -31.56 12.61 45.90
N LYS A 164 -30.44 13.34 45.72
CA LYS A 164 -29.39 13.69 46.71
C LYS A 164 -28.60 12.53 47.37
N LEU A 165 -27.31 12.46 47.06
CA LEU A 165 -26.20 12.86 47.94
C LEU A 165 -24.93 13.05 47.10
#